data_AF-A0A2G8KQK4-F1
#
_entry.id   AF-A0A2G8KQK4-F1
#
_cell.length_a   1.000
_cell.length_b   1.000
_cell.length_c   1.000
_cell.angle_alpha   90.00
_cell.angle_beta   90.00
_cell.angle_gamma   90.00
#
_symmetry.space_group_name_H-M   'P 1'
#
loop_
_entity.id
_entity.type
_entity.pdbx_description
1 polymer ?
#
loop_
_entity_poly.entity_id
_entity_poly.type
_entity_poly.pdbx_seq_one_letter_code
_entity_poly.pdbx_strand_id
1 'polypeptide(L)'
;MEPVRVGGWVALTLSGTRRDFRRLMAKEPGSSVQPVPQDVRFDNFEVNTLTPTTFEAVISIPAHRWACFFIELHFLAPGNEIMSTTTEVHIVPSTFPTKPCSAEECISHLV
;
A
#
# COMPACT_ATOMS: atom_id res chain seq x y z
N MET A 1 -0.26 18.80 17.03
CA MET A 1 0.95 18.05 17.42
C MET A 1 1.73 17.80 16.15
N GLU A 2 2.99 18.22 16.09
CA GLU A 2 3.83 18.08 14.90
C GLU A 2 4.60 16.75 14.95
N PRO A 3 4.75 16.03 13.83
CA PRO A 3 5.51 14.79 13.80
C PRO A 3 7.02 15.06 13.90
N VAL A 4 7.74 14.19 14.60
CA VAL A 4 9.21 14.24 14.70
C VAL A 4 9.90 13.53 13.54
N ARG A 5 9.17 12.68 12.82
CA ARG A 5 9.62 12.03 11.59
C ARG A 5 8.43 11.79 10.68
N VAL A 6 8.64 12.03 9.40
CA VAL A 6 7.67 11.78 8.33
C VAL A 6 8.37 11.00 7.24
N GLY A 7 7.73 9.94 6.75
CA GLY A 7 8.27 9.11 5.67
C GLY A 7 7.15 8.56 4.80
N GLY A 8 7.47 8.27 3.54
CA GLY A 8 6.53 7.66 2.60
C GLY A 8 6.90 6.20 2.36
N TRP A 9 5.91 5.35 2.20
CA TRP A 9 6.09 3.95 1.79
C TRP A 9 5.38 3.70 0.48
N VAL A 10 6.04 3.04 -0.46
CA VAL A 10 5.48 2.67 -1.77
C VAL A 10 5.77 1.22 -2.08
N ALA A 11 4.80 0.51 -2.66
CA ALA A 11 4.98 -0.83 -3.19
C ALA A 11 4.38 -0.95 -4.59
N LEU A 12 4.97 -1.84 -5.39
CA LEU A 12 4.48 -2.20 -6.71
C LEU A 12 3.97 -3.64 -6.71
N THR A 13 2.88 -3.89 -7.43
CA THR A 13 2.45 -5.27 -7.69
C THR A 13 3.37 -5.97 -8.68
N LEU A 14 3.31 -7.31 -8.71
CA LEU A 14 4.04 -8.13 -9.69
C LEU A 14 3.44 -8.02 -11.10
N SER A 15 2.14 -7.76 -11.21
CA SER A 15 1.40 -7.67 -12.47
C SER A 15 0.39 -6.52 -12.47
N GLY A 16 -0.08 -6.13 -13.66
CA GLY A 16 -1.18 -5.16 -13.83
C GLY A 16 -2.58 -5.78 -13.66
N THR A 17 -2.70 -7.09 -13.44
CA THR A 17 -4.00 -7.78 -13.40
C THR A 17 -4.65 -7.80 -12.02
N ARG A 18 -3.86 -7.76 -10.94
CA ARG A 18 -4.37 -7.84 -9.56
C ARG A 18 -3.76 -6.72 -8.71
N ARG A 19 -4.60 -6.08 -7.89
CA ARG A 19 -4.20 -5.13 -6.84
C ARG A 19 -3.91 -5.88 -5.54
N ASP A 20 -2.90 -6.76 -5.56
CA ASP A 20 -2.48 -7.50 -4.37
C ASP A 20 -1.08 -7.05 -3.94
N PHE A 21 -1.03 -6.40 -2.77
CA PHE A 21 0.20 -5.87 -2.18
C PHE A 21 0.67 -6.68 -0.97
N ARG A 22 0.07 -7.85 -0.72
CA ARG A 22 0.44 -8.70 0.42
C ARG A 22 1.75 -9.41 0.14
N ARG A 23 2.69 -9.33 1.07
CA ARG A 23 3.96 -10.07 1.01
C ARG A 23 3.78 -11.59 1.07
N LEU A 24 2.68 -12.09 1.64
CA LEU A 24 2.39 -13.51 1.79
C LEU A 24 0.98 -13.82 1.29
N MET A 25 0.83 -14.91 0.54
CA MET A 25 -0.47 -15.49 0.13
C MET A 25 -0.63 -16.89 0.71
N ALA A 26 -1.86 -17.39 0.78
CA ALA A 26 -2.08 -18.81 0.99
C ALA A 26 -1.59 -19.59 -0.24
N LYS A 27 -1.03 -20.79 -0.03
CA LYS A 27 -0.68 -21.70 -1.12
C LYS A 27 -1.91 -22.26 -1.84
N GLU A 28 -2.97 -22.51 -1.09
CA GLU A 28 -4.24 -23.06 -1.57
C GLU A 28 -5.40 -22.28 -0.94
N PRO A 29 -6.55 -22.13 -1.64
CA PRO A 29 -7.73 -21.48 -1.09
C PRO A 29 -8.17 -22.14 0.24
N GLY A 30 -8.35 -21.33 1.28
CA GLY A 30 -8.79 -21.82 2.60
C GLY A 30 -7.69 -22.43 3.47
N SER A 31 -6.43 -22.45 3.03
CA SER A 31 -5.31 -22.96 3.83
C SER A 31 -4.51 -21.82 4.50
N SER A 32 -4.24 -21.94 5.80
CA SER A 32 -3.38 -21.02 6.57
C SER A 32 -1.99 -21.58 6.87
N VAL A 33 -1.71 -22.83 6.49
CA VAL A 33 -0.59 -23.61 7.03
C VAL A 33 0.71 -23.38 6.27
N GLN A 34 0.65 -22.85 5.04
CA GLN A 34 1.82 -22.68 4.17
C GLN A 34 1.70 -21.39 3.35
N PRO A 35 2.16 -20.24 3.87
CA PRO A 35 2.17 -19.01 3.10
C PRO A 35 3.23 -19.07 1.99
N VAL A 36 2.88 -18.61 0.80
CA VAL A 36 3.79 -18.40 -0.33
C VAL A 36 4.22 -16.94 -0.35
N PRO A 37 5.52 -16.64 -0.36
CA PRO A 37 5.98 -15.26 -0.46
C PRO A 37 5.69 -14.69 -1.85
N GLN A 38 5.24 -13.44 -1.87
CA GLN A 38 5.22 -12.58 -3.05
C GLN A 38 6.37 -11.59 -2.96
N ASP A 39 6.98 -11.27 -4.10
CA ASP A 39 8.00 -10.22 -4.21
C ASP A 39 7.37 -8.82 -4.26
N VAL A 40 6.47 -8.55 -3.31
CA VAL A 40 5.93 -7.21 -3.06
C VAL A 40 6.72 -6.60 -1.92
N ARG A 41 7.50 -5.58 -2.25
CA ARG A 41 8.35 -4.85 -1.31
C ARG A 41 7.83 -3.43 -1.13
N PHE A 42 7.76 -3.00 0.12
CA PHE A 42 7.50 -1.61 0.48
C PHE A 42 8.85 -0.91 0.64
N ASP A 43 9.11 0.03 -0.26
CA ASP A 43 10.30 0.87 -0.24
C ASP A 43 9.96 2.26 0.29
N ASN A 44 10.92 2.86 0.98
CA ASN A 44 10.78 4.23 1.46
C ASN A 44 10.94 5.22 0.32
N PHE A 45 10.18 6.30 0.35
CA PHE A 45 10.36 7.45 -0.52
C PHE A 45 10.18 8.76 0.27
N GLU A 46 10.66 9.85 -0.33
CA GLU A 46 10.61 11.18 0.27
C GLU A 46 9.20 11.78 0.20
N VAL A 47 8.78 12.39 1.30
CA VAL A 47 7.50 13.09 1.43
C VAL A 47 7.80 14.58 1.54
N ASN A 48 7.15 15.37 0.70
CA ASN A 48 7.28 16.81 0.71
C ASN A 48 6.59 17.39 1.96
N THR A 49 7.31 18.19 2.73
CA THR A 49 6.70 18.96 3.83
C THR A 49 6.25 20.32 3.30
N LEU A 50 4.95 20.54 3.22
CA LEU A 50 4.38 21.82 2.77
C LEU A 50 4.22 22.81 3.93
N THR A 51 3.80 22.30 5.09
CA THR A 51 3.71 23.03 6.36
C THR A 51 4.07 22.06 7.50
N PRO A 52 4.25 22.53 8.75
CA PRO A 52 4.51 21.64 9.88
C PRO A 52 3.44 20.55 10.12
N THR A 53 2.25 20.71 9.53
CA THR A 53 1.13 19.76 9.65
C THR A 53 0.56 19.29 8.32
N THR A 54 1.18 19.66 7.19
CA THR A 54 0.70 19.32 5.85
C THR A 54 1.83 18.71 5.04
N PHE A 55 1.60 17.50 4.55
CA PHE A 55 2.58 16.69 3.85
C PHE A 55 2.00 16.24 2.50
N GLU A 56 2.87 16.13 1.51
CA GLU A 56 2.50 15.71 0.16
C GLU A 56 3.37 14.53 -0.28
N ALA A 57 2.71 13.48 -0.77
CA ALA A 57 3.34 12.34 -1.40
C ALA A 57 3.00 12.34 -2.89
N VAL A 58 4.03 12.32 -3.73
CA VAL A 58 3.88 12.25 -5.19
C VAL A 58 4.54 10.98 -5.69
N ILE A 59 3.76 10.13 -6.37
CA ILE A 59 4.29 8.93 -7.02
C ILE A 59 3.94 8.91 -8.50
N SER A 60 4.82 8.33 -9.31
CA SER A 60 4.58 8.12 -10.74
C SER A 60 3.58 6.98 -10.95
N ILE A 61 2.66 7.14 -11.89
CA ILE A 61 1.75 6.06 -12.28
C ILE A 61 2.55 5.01 -13.06
N PRO A 62 2.62 3.75 -12.59
CA PRO A 62 3.32 2.69 -13.31
C PRO A 62 2.57 2.28 -14.59
N ALA A 63 3.31 1.99 -15.67
CA ALA A 63 2.71 1.68 -16.97
C ALA A 63 1.95 0.33 -17.02
N HIS A 64 2.41 -0.68 -16.28
CA HIS A 64 1.91 -2.07 -16.38
C HIS A 64 1.71 -2.76 -15.02
N ARG A 65 1.62 -1.98 -13.94
CA ARG A 65 1.50 -2.47 -12.54
C ARG A 65 0.52 -1.59 -11.78
N TRP A 66 0.26 -1.94 -10.53
CA TRP A 66 -0.34 -1.03 -9.55
C TRP A 66 0.74 -0.56 -8.61
N ALA A 67 0.66 0.70 -8.21
CA ALA A 67 1.42 1.19 -7.07
C ALA A 67 0.45 1.45 -5.93
N CYS A 68 0.85 1.12 -4.70
CA CYS A 68 0.19 1.62 -3.51
C CYS A 68 1.19 2.43 -2.69
N PHE A 69 0.72 3.47 -2.02
CA PHE A 69 1.54 4.28 -1.16
C PHE A 69 0.76 4.86 0.01
N PHE A 70 1.48 5.17 1.08
CA PHE A 70 0.96 5.86 2.27
C PHE A 70 2.08 6.66 2.92
N ILE A 71 1.70 7.61 3.79
CA ILE A 71 2.63 8.38 4.62
C ILE A 71 2.60 7.80 6.03
N GLU A 72 3.76 7.57 6.62
CA GLU A 72 3.95 7.25 8.03
C GLU A 72 4.44 8.50 8.78
N LEU A 73 3.78 8.78 9.90
CA LEU A 73 4.04 9.91 10.79
C LEU A 73 4.44 9.36 12.16
N HIS A 74 5.53 9.86 12.72
CA HIS A 74 5.96 9.52 14.08
C HIS A 74 5.84 10.73 14.99
N PHE A 75 5.29 10.53 16.17
CA PHE A 75 5.11 11.55 17.20
C PHE A 75 5.78 11.11 18.49
N LEU A 76 6.30 12.07 19.25
CA LEU A 76 6.74 11.82 20.62
C LEU A 76 5.52 11.69 21.53
N ALA A 77 5.43 10.58 22.23
CA ALA A 77 4.47 10.32 23.28
C ALA A 77 5.13 10.52 24.67
N PRO A 78 4.34 10.69 25.75
CA PRO A 78 4.87 10.74 27.11
C PRO A 78 5.81 9.56 27.40
N GLY A 79 6.90 9.81 28.13
CA GLY A 79 7.88 8.76 28.45
C GLY A 79 8.93 8.51 27.36
N ASN A 80 9.08 9.43 26.39
CA ASN A 80 9.98 9.28 25.22
C ASN A 80 9.62 8.09 24.32
N GLU A 81 8.37 7.64 24.35
CA GLU A 81 7.87 6.64 23.41
C GLU A 81 7.61 7.28 22.04
N ILE A 82 7.71 6.47 20.98
CA ILE A 82 7.35 6.89 19.63
C ILE A 82 6.01 6.27 19.27
N MET A 83 5.01 7.12 19.06
CA MET A 83 3.73 6.72 18.49
C MET A 83 3.80 6.92 16.97
N SER A 84 3.57 5.87 16.20
CA SER A 84 3.43 5.97 14.75
C SER A 84 1.97 5.86 14.32
N THR A 85 1.64 6.55 13.24
CA THR A 85 0.37 6.41 12.53
C THR A 85 0.62 6.48 11.03
N THR A 86 -0.26 5.88 10.24
CA THR A 86 -0.19 5.92 8.79
C THR A 86 -1.43 6.57 8.23
N THR A 87 -1.31 7.22 7.07
CA THR A 87 -2.47 7.56 6.26
C THR A 87 -3.14 6.29 5.72
N GLU A 88 -4.32 6.44 5.13
CA GLU A 88 -4.87 5.39 4.29
C GLU A 88 -3.94 5.09 3.11
N VAL A 89 -4.08 3.87 2.58
CA VAL A 89 -3.33 3.43 1.40
C VAL A 89 -4.01 3.98 0.15
N HIS A 90 -3.24 4.71 -0.65
CA HIS A 90 -3.68 5.18 -1.96
C HIS A 90 -3.14 4.24 -3.04
N ILE A 91 -4.00 3.83 -3.97
CA ILE A 91 -3.64 2.94 -5.08
C ILE A 91 -3.74 3.71 -6.40
N VAL A 92 -2.70 3.61 -7.24
CA VAL A 92 -2.67 4.20 -8.58
C VAL A 92 -2.36 3.14 -9.66
N PRO A 93 -2.92 3.28 -10.87
CA PRO A 93 -3.90 4.31 -11.28
C PRO A 93 -5.25 4.18 -10.55
N SER A 94 -6.09 5.22 -10.57
CA SER A 94 -7.43 5.18 -9.95
C SER A 94 -8.45 4.42 -10.82
N THR A 95 -8.06 4.01 -12.02
CA THR A 95 -8.90 3.22 -12.93
C THR A 95 -8.97 1.78 -12.49
N PHE A 96 -10.16 1.17 -12.47
CA PHE A 96 -10.27 -0.28 -12.26
C PHE A 96 -9.76 -1.01 -13.53
N PRO A 97 -8.90 -2.05 -13.42
CA PRO A 97 -8.40 -2.77 -14.60
C PRO A 97 -9.50 -3.54 -15.32
N THR A 98 -10.58 -3.86 -14.61
CA THR A 98 -11.66 -4.69 -15.12
C THR A 98 -12.87 -3.82 -15.43
N LYS A 99 -13.56 -4.17 -16.52
CA LYS A 99 -14.88 -3.61 -16.83
C LYS A 99 -15.83 -3.86 -15.65
N PRO A 100 -16.90 -3.05 -15.51
CA PRO A 100 -18.00 -3.34 -14.59
C PRO A 100 -18.38 -4.81 -14.76
N CYS A 101 -18.23 -5.54 -13.69
CA CYS A 101 -18.26 -6.97 -13.73
C CYS A 101 -19.71 -7.42 -13.54
N SER A 102 -20.26 -8.08 -14.56
CA SER A 102 -21.67 -8.47 -14.62
C SER A 102 -21.81 -9.87 -15.23
N ALA A 103 -21.47 -10.93 -14.45
CA ALA A 103 -21.72 -12.36 -14.71
C ALA A 103 -21.04 -13.23 -13.63
N GLU A 104 -21.08 -14.57 -13.76
CA GLU A 104 -20.34 -15.54 -12.92
C GLU A 104 -18.83 -15.26 -12.84
N GLU A 105 -18.25 -14.56 -13.83
CA GLU A 105 -16.85 -14.10 -13.85
C GLU A 105 -16.52 -13.12 -12.71
N CYS A 106 -17.53 -12.67 -11.96
CA CYS A 106 -17.41 -11.75 -10.81
C CYS A 106 -17.23 -12.41 -9.46
N ILE A 107 -17.37 -13.73 -9.39
CA ILE A 107 -17.12 -14.46 -8.16
C ILE A 107 -15.60 -14.40 -7.96
N SER A 108 -15.15 -13.60 -6.98
CA SER A 108 -13.73 -13.53 -6.67
C SER A 108 -13.29 -14.91 -6.18
N HIS A 109 -12.65 -15.68 -7.05
CA HIS A 109 -11.84 -16.78 -6.60
C HIS A 109 -10.63 -16.14 -5.92
N LEU A 110 -10.63 -16.20 -4.58
CA LEU A 110 -9.43 -15.99 -3.78
C LEU A 110 -8.51 -17.18 -4.10
N VAL A 111 -7.82 -17.07 -5.23
CA VAL A 111 -6.58 -17.80 -5.51
C VAL A 111 -5.45 -17.11 -4.75
#